data_AF-A0A1A9WNU4-F1
#
_entry.id   AF-A0A1A9WNU4-F1
#
_cell.length_a   1.000
_cell.length_b   1.000
_cell.length_c   1.000
_cell.angle_alpha   90.00
_cell.angle_beta   90.00
_cell.angle_gamma   90.00
#
_symmetry.space_group_name_H-M   'P 1'
#
loop_
_entity.id
_entity.type
_entity.pdbx_description
1 polymer ?
#
loop_
_entity_poly.entity_id
_entity_poly.type
_entity_poly.pdbx_seq_one_letter_code
_entity_poly.pdbx_strand_id
1 'polypeptide(L)'
;IFLTFLFIQNFATVGEKQRKKEKVIKIEKEEVLDNLQYNIVEVITGDCYKPETMTEEGLEVVAALSSMVSGGMEPSSYPLQKFEGDEAAIKLKKVEAKGTKEFIKVTKKKNLKKNEKTKYELIPSTRFIRKHPGLFPTIIELLSNLVQDVKIETIHVGKTFEYHSTVLNRHYEDFHSSYLKYFIMKHLATKYDVKLRDYRAEHIVAHAEGYQTGRKPALKAAIKKHYQTFINKQTKAIDINYSIKIVSLSYLIYRQRWIPGKQFYTRSENLLSIMKYLDSLPYNKAEIYPELNCEYFQTVGIITFDDKVHFETKVSKYCLLDESVKTKYKYKKKFFQSILHSFSYYKRTGKKILKFVIYNPLLGYEYVMKLNDIDFKLIEEALRKDITAFQSNKFCNSKNKVKEILY
;
A
#
# COMPACT_ATOMS: atom_id res chain seq x y z
N ILE A 1 2.21 -12.59 69.74
CA ILE A 1 1.74 -13.70 68.89
C ILE A 1 1.06 -13.18 67.62
N PHE A 2 -0.04 -12.41 67.70
CA PHE A 2 -0.76 -11.93 66.51
C PHE A 2 0.04 -10.97 65.61
N LEU A 3 0.79 -10.03 66.21
CA LEU A 3 1.68 -9.11 65.49
C LEU A 3 2.89 -9.82 64.83
N THR A 4 3.39 -10.89 65.45
CA THR A 4 4.46 -11.72 64.91
C THR A 4 3.98 -12.51 63.68
N PHE A 5 2.73 -12.95 63.68
CA PHE A 5 2.10 -13.67 62.58
C PHE A 5 1.89 -12.79 61.33
N LEU A 6 1.48 -11.53 61.54
CA LEU A 6 1.34 -10.51 60.48
C LEU A 6 2.69 -10.12 59.84
N PHE A 7 3.77 -10.09 60.63
CA PHE A 7 5.11 -9.80 60.11
C PHE A 7 5.65 -10.97 59.24
N ILE A 8 5.42 -12.21 59.65
CA ILE A 8 5.86 -13.41 58.90
C ILE A 8 5.11 -13.53 57.57
N GLN A 9 3.80 -13.24 57.53
CA GLN A 9 3.02 -13.28 56.28
C GLN A 9 3.45 -12.21 55.27
N ASN A 10 3.82 -11.00 55.72
CA ASN A 10 4.33 -9.94 54.84
C ASN A 10 5.73 -10.25 54.29
N PHE A 11 6.61 -10.88 55.07
CA PHE A 11 7.93 -11.31 54.55
C PHE A 11 7.82 -12.48 53.56
N ALA A 12 6.89 -13.42 53.78
CA ALA A 12 6.65 -14.53 52.86
C ALA A 12 6.16 -14.04 51.48
N THR A 13 5.27 -13.05 51.45
CA THR A 13 4.73 -12.47 50.20
C THR A 13 5.74 -11.60 49.45
N VAL A 14 6.65 -10.90 50.16
CA VAL A 14 7.75 -10.16 49.53
C VAL A 14 8.80 -11.12 48.96
N GLY A 15 9.13 -12.20 49.67
CA GLY A 15 10.05 -13.24 49.21
C GLY A 15 9.53 -14.01 47.97
N GLU A 16 8.23 -14.30 47.88
CA GLU A 16 7.63 -14.90 46.68
C GLU A 16 7.64 -13.96 45.46
N LYS A 17 7.43 -12.65 45.67
CA LYS A 17 7.50 -11.67 44.58
C LYS A 17 8.92 -11.49 44.06
N GLN A 18 9.93 -11.51 44.92
CA GLN A 18 11.35 -11.47 44.50
C GLN A 18 11.75 -12.75 43.76
N ARG A 19 11.40 -13.94 44.25
CA ARG A 19 11.68 -15.21 43.55
C ARG A 19 11.00 -15.29 42.19
N LYS A 20 9.77 -14.80 42.04
CA LYS A 20 9.09 -14.72 40.73
C LYS A 20 9.80 -13.76 39.77
N LYS A 21 10.28 -12.62 40.26
CA LYS A 21 11.01 -11.63 39.44
C LYS A 21 12.38 -12.16 38.98
N GLU A 22 13.10 -12.87 39.84
CA GLU A 22 14.37 -13.54 39.49
C GLU A 22 14.16 -14.70 38.51
N LYS A 23 13.06 -15.45 38.64
CA LYS A 23 12.71 -16.51 37.70
C LYS A 23 12.38 -15.96 36.32
N VAL A 24 11.66 -14.84 36.24
CA VAL A 24 11.36 -14.14 34.96
C VAL A 24 12.63 -13.60 34.32
N ILE A 25 13.53 -12.97 35.09
CA ILE A 25 14.81 -12.46 34.57
C ILE A 25 15.73 -13.60 34.11
N LYS A 26 15.69 -14.76 34.78
CA LYS A 26 16.47 -15.93 34.37
C LYS A 26 15.94 -16.57 33.08
N ILE A 27 14.62 -16.67 32.93
CA ILE A 27 13.96 -17.13 31.68
C ILE A 27 14.25 -16.16 30.54
N GLU A 28 14.17 -14.84 30.75
CA GLU A 28 14.51 -13.84 29.73
C GLU A 28 15.99 -13.89 29.33
N LYS A 29 16.91 -14.20 30.26
CA LYS A 29 18.34 -14.38 29.94
C LYS A 29 18.63 -15.69 29.19
N GLU A 30 17.99 -16.79 29.56
CA GLU A 30 18.10 -18.07 28.84
C GLU A 30 17.48 -17.96 27.43
N GLU A 31 16.34 -17.28 27.28
CA GLU A 31 15.70 -17.02 25.98
C GLU A 31 16.51 -16.05 25.09
N VAL A 32 17.23 -15.10 25.69
CA VAL A 32 18.19 -14.24 24.96
C VAL A 32 19.46 -15.01 24.58
N LEU A 33 19.97 -15.90 25.42
CA LEU A 33 21.14 -16.74 25.09
C LEU A 33 20.81 -17.79 24.02
N ASP A 34 19.64 -18.42 24.09
CA ASP A 34 19.17 -19.37 23.08
C ASP A 34 18.94 -18.66 21.73
N ASN A 35 18.39 -17.44 21.75
CA ASN A 35 18.28 -16.62 20.53
C ASN A 35 19.64 -16.17 20.00
N LEU A 36 20.64 -15.92 20.85
CA LEU A 36 22.00 -15.58 20.41
C LEU A 36 22.76 -16.79 19.85
N GLN A 37 22.61 -17.97 20.45
CA GLN A 37 23.19 -19.21 19.92
C GLN A 37 22.52 -19.64 18.62
N TYR A 38 21.20 -19.49 18.48
CA TYR A 38 20.48 -19.81 17.23
C TYR A 38 20.90 -18.89 16.08
N ASN A 39 21.11 -17.59 16.36
CA ASN A 39 21.57 -16.62 15.36
C ASN A 39 23.03 -16.83 14.90
N ILE A 40 23.88 -17.48 15.71
CA ILE A 40 25.27 -17.78 15.33
C ILE A 40 25.34 -19.07 14.49
N VAL A 41 24.47 -20.05 14.74
CA VAL A 41 24.43 -21.31 13.97
C VAL A 41 23.80 -21.13 12.59
N GLU A 42 22.81 -20.24 12.43
CA GLU A 42 22.16 -19.97 11.14
C GLU A 42 23.04 -19.16 10.17
N VAL A 43 24.04 -18.42 10.69
CA VAL A 43 25.08 -17.75 9.87
C VAL A 43 26.11 -18.74 9.33
N ILE A 44 26.23 -19.93 9.91
CA ILE A 44 27.28 -20.90 9.58
C ILE A 44 26.76 -22.12 8.78
N THR A 45 25.44 -22.39 8.75
CA THR A 45 24.93 -23.66 8.16
C THR A 45 23.77 -23.55 7.16
N GLY A 46 23.43 -22.35 6.68
CA GLY A 46 22.44 -22.17 5.62
C GLY A 46 23.02 -22.28 4.21
N ASP A 47 23.25 -23.51 3.72
CA ASP A 47 23.60 -23.78 2.33
C ASP A 47 22.55 -23.21 1.36
N CYS A 48 22.91 -22.09 0.73
CA CYS A 48 22.67 -21.70 -0.66
C CYS A 48 23.01 -20.21 -0.79
N TYR A 49 24.29 -19.81 -0.88
CA TYR A 49 24.75 -18.59 -1.57
C TYR A 49 26.27 -18.46 -1.40
N LYS A 50 27.03 -18.75 -2.46
CA LYS A 50 28.49 -18.48 -2.48
C LYS A 50 28.72 -16.98 -2.73
N PRO A 51 29.53 -16.28 -1.92
CA PRO A 51 29.87 -14.86 -2.12
C PRO A 51 30.55 -14.57 -3.47
N GLU A 52 31.10 -15.61 -4.10
CA GLU A 52 31.87 -15.58 -5.35
C GLU A 52 31.06 -15.16 -6.59
N THR A 53 29.73 -15.05 -6.51
CA THR A 53 28.86 -14.68 -7.64
C THR A 53 28.24 -13.28 -7.52
N MET A 54 28.66 -12.46 -6.55
CA MET A 54 28.24 -11.05 -6.51
C MET A 54 29.06 -10.24 -7.53
N THR A 55 28.38 -9.61 -8.48
CA THR A 55 28.99 -8.55 -9.28
C THR A 55 29.34 -7.37 -8.37
N GLU A 56 30.36 -6.59 -8.74
CA GLU A 56 30.78 -5.36 -8.06
C GLU A 56 29.58 -4.44 -7.71
N GLU A 57 28.57 -4.37 -8.58
CA GLU A 57 27.31 -3.62 -8.37
C GLU A 57 26.49 -4.11 -7.16
N GLY A 58 26.53 -5.40 -6.82
CA GLY A 58 25.83 -5.93 -5.64
C GLY A 58 26.52 -5.55 -4.33
N LEU A 59 27.85 -5.48 -4.34
CA LEU A 59 28.66 -5.10 -3.18
C LEU A 59 28.54 -3.60 -2.88
N GLU A 60 28.50 -2.75 -3.91
CA GLU A 60 28.27 -1.31 -3.75
C GLU A 60 26.91 -0.98 -3.12
N VAL A 61 25.88 -1.77 -3.42
CA VAL A 61 24.53 -1.56 -2.87
C VAL A 61 24.41 -2.08 -1.44
N VAL A 62 25.08 -3.20 -1.10
CA VAL A 62 25.18 -3.65 0.30
C VAL A 62 25.97 -2.64 1.12
N ALA A 63 27.03 -2.05 0.57
CA ALA A 63 27.77 -0.96 1.21
C ALA A 63 26.92 0.32 1.37
N ALA A 64 26.08 0.65 0.38
CA ALA A 64 25.14 1.77 0.45
C ALA A 64 24.02 1.55 1.47
N LEU A 65 23.57 0.30 1.68
CA LEU A 65 22.58 -0.03 2.70
C LEU A 65 23.20 -0.13 4.10
N SER A 66 24.45 -0.60 4.21
CA SER A 66 25.21 -0.61 5.46
C SER A 66 25.61 0.79 5.93
N SER A 67 25.93 1.71 5.02
CA SER A 67 26.19 3.12 5.36
C SER A 67 24.93 3.89 5.79
N MET A 68 23.74 3.39 5.46
CA MET A 68 22.48 3.90 6.03
C MET A 68 22.25 3.47 7.48
N VAL A 69 23.01 2.49 8.00
CA VAL A 69 22.86 1.92 9.36
C VAL A 69 23.88 2.49 10.34
N SER A 70 25.04 2.96 9.89
CA SER A 70 26.08 3.56 10.75
C SER A 70 25.79 4.99 11.22
N GLY A 71 24.66 5.59 10.84
CA GLY A 71 24.15 6.85 11.37
C GLY A 71 23.23 6.69 12.60
N GLY A 72 23.45 5.68 13.43
CA GLY A 72 22.67 5.44 14.64
C GLY A 72 22.97 6.48 15.73
N MET A 73 22.03 7.38 15.97
CA MET A 73 21.94 8.12 17.24
C MET A 73 20.93 7.39 18.13
N GLU A 74 21.41 6.86 19.26
CA GLU A 74 20.59 6.39 20.38
C GLU A 74 19.89 7.56 21.10
N PRO A 75 18.78 7.31 21.82
CA PRO A 75 18.02 8.35 22.49
C PRO A 75 18.66 8.72 23.84
N SER A 76 19.51 9.74 23.86
CA SER A 76 19.93 10.37 25.12
C SER A 76 19.04 11.55 25.48
N SER A 77 18.48 11.49 26.69
CA SER A 77 17.88 12.58 27.44
C SER A 77 18.58 13.94 27.23
N TYR A 78 17.81 14.99 26.90
CA TYR A 78 18.28 16.37 27.02
C TYR A 78 17.43 17.15 28.02
N PRO A 79 18.06 17.94 28.91
CA PRO A 79 17.38 18.90 29.77
C PRO A 79 16.91 20.10 28.96
N LEU A 80 15.81 20.70 29.40
CA LEU A 80 15.29 21.99 28.92
C LEU A 80 16.36 23.08 29.05
N GLN A 81 16.78 23.66 27.94
CA GLN A 81 17.30 25.03 27.90
C GLN A 81 16.42 25.87 26.97
N LYS A 82 15.85 26.93 27.55
CA LYS A 82 15.15 28.01 26.85
C LYS A 82 16.13 28.72 25.92
N PHE A 83 15.78 28.85 24.65
CA PHE A 83 16.30 29.91 23.79
C PHE A 83 15.12 30.68 23.22
N GLU A 84 15.08 31.97 23.55
CA GLU A 84 14.23 32.99 22.95
C GLU A 84 14.69 33.27 21.52
N GLY A 85 13.76 33.49 20.59
CA GLY A 85 14.08 33.87 19.21
C GLY A 85 12.92 33.70 18.23
N ASP A 86 11.91 34.57 18.32
CA ASP A 86 10.68 34.55 17.51
C ASP A 86 10.87 34.84 16.00
N GLU A 87 12.08 35.12 15.51
CA GLU A 87 12.31 35.43 14.09
C GLU A 87 12.50 34.19 13.18
N ALA A 88 12.93 33.05 13.72
CA ALA A 88 13.12 31.82 12.94
C ALA A 88 11.78 31.15 12.57
N ALA A 89 10.77 31.27 13.43
CA ALA A 89 9.42 30.72 13.21
C ALA A 89 8.66 31.47 12.11
N ILE A 90 8.96 32.75 11.88
CA ILE A 90 8.31 33.57 10.84
C ILE A 90 8.91 33.29 9.45
N LYS A 91 10.21 33.02 9.36
CA LYS A 91 10.86 32.60 8.08
C LYS A 91 10.41 31.21 7.64
N LEU A 92 10.25 30.25 8.55
CA LEU A 92 9.72 28.90 8.24
C LEU A 92 8.27 28.93 7.73
N LYS A 93 7.39 29.73 8.36
CA LYS A 93 6.00 29.91 7.88
C LYS A 93 5.90 30.60 6.51
N LYS A 94 6.84 31.50 6.17
CA LYS A 94 6.90 32.16 4.84
C LYS A 94 7.37 31.21 3.73
N VAL A 95 8.27 30.27 4.03
CA VAL A 95 8.73 29.25 3.05
C VAL A 95 7.64 28.20 2.79
N GLU A 96 6.93 27.74 3.82
CA GLU A 96 5.78 26.83 3.66
C GLU A 96 4.63 27.48 2.87
N ALA A 97 4.35 28.77 3.10
CA ALA A 97 3.32 29.51 2.37
C ALA A 97 3.67 29.76 0.89
N LYS A 98 4.96 29.91 0.54
CA LYS A 98 5.44 30.04 -0.85
C LYS A 98 5.43 28.69 -1.59
N GLY A 99 5.93 27.63 -0.96
CA GLY A 99 5.90 26.27 -1.54
C GLY A 99 4.48 25.75 -1.79
N THR A 100 3.53 26.06 -0.90
CA THR A 100 2.12 25.66 -1.08
C THR A 100 1.42 26.44 -2.22
N LYS A 101 1.79 27.72 -2.45
CA LYS A 101 1.24 28.53 -3.54
C LYS A 101 1.79 28.13 -4.91
N GLU A 102 3.05 27.70 -4.99
CA GLU A 102 3.62 27.13 -6.22
C GLU A 102 3.07 25.75 -6.55
N PHE A 103 2.84 24.89 -5.53
CA PHE A 103 2.21 23.57 -5.74
C PHE A 103 0.81 23.66 -6.37
N ILE A 104 -0.01 24.65 -5.96
CA ILE A 104 -1.35 24.87 -6.52
C ILE A 104 -1.30 25.45 -7.94
N LYS A 105 -0.29 26.28 -8.27
CA LYS A 105 -0.12 26.86 -9.61
C LYS A 105 0.47 25.89 -10.63
N VAL A 106 1.41 25.03 -10.22
CA VAL A 106 2.07 24.07 -11.13
C VAL A 106 1.13 22.93 -11.50
N THR A 107 0.26 22.47 -10.59
CA THR A 107 -0.76 21.45 -10.89
C THR A 107 -1.86 21.96 -11.83
N LYS A 108 -2.05 23.28 -11.95
CA LYS A 108 -3.03 23.88 -12.89
C LYS A 108 -2.55 24.01 -14.34
N LYS A 109 -1.27 23.80 -14.66
CA LYS A 109 -0.72 24.27 -15.95
C LYS A 109 -0.15 23.23 -16.93
N LYS A 110 -0.08 21.94 -16.60
CA LYS A 110 0.42 20.93 -17.56
C LYS A 110 -0.33 19.59 -17.45
N ASN A 111 -1.57 19.57 -17.93
CA ASN A 111 -2.22 18.47 -18.68
C ASN A 111 -3.74 18.64 -18.70
N LEU A 112 -4.21 19.68 -19.37
CA LEU A 112 -5.54 19.69 -19.95
C LEU A 112 -5.41 20.27 -21.34
N LYS A 113 -5.39 19.38 -22.35
CA LYS A 113 -5.96 19.74 -23.64
C LYS A 113 -7.39 20.16 -23.32
N LYS A 114 -7.59 21.47 -23.43
CA LYS A 114 -8.81 22.24 -23.28
C LYS A 114 -10.00 21.47 -23.86
N ASN A 115 -10.80 20.85 -23.00
CA ASN A 115 -12.20 20.51 -23.23
C ASN A 115 -12.86 20.41 -21.85
N GLU A 116 -13.84 21.29 -21.63
CA GLU A 116 -14.72 21.46 -20.47
C GLU A 116 -14.09 21.87 -19.12
N LYS A 117 -14.57 23.00 -18.60
CA LYS A 117 -14.29 23.48 -17.24
C LYS A 117 -14.75 22.41 -16.26
N THR A 118 -13.85 21.80 -15.49
CA THR A 118 -14.24 21.01 -14.32
C THR A 118 -15.09 21.90 -13.40
N LYS A 119 -16.38 21.56 -13.24
CA LYS A 119 -17.36 22.29 -12.42
C LYS A 119 -16.98 22.36 -10.93
N TYR A 120 -16.00 21.55 -10.54
CA TYR A 120 -15.71 21.15 -9.18
C TYR A 120 -14.27 21.54 -8.81
N GLU A 121 -14.09 22.30 -7.71
CA GLU A 121 -12.76 22.75 -7.27
C GLU A 121 -11.94 21.64 -6.61
N LEU A 122 -12.61 20.70 -5.94
CA LEU A 122 -11.98 19.58 -5.25
C LEU A 122 -12.65 18.27 -5.65
N ILE A 123 -11.87 17.38 -6.26
CA ILE A 123 -12.32 16.09 -6.77
C ILE A 123 -11.73 15.00 -5.86
N PRO A 124 -12.54 14.32 -5.03
CA PRO A 124 -12.05 13.32 -4.08
C PRO A 124 -11.58 12.04 -4.79
N SER A 125 -10.72 11.25 -4.15
CA SER A 125 -10.42 9.90 -4.65
C SER A 125 -11.58 8.91 -4.37
N THR A 126 -11.72 7.86 -5.18
CA THR A 126 -12.68 6.77 -4.88
C THR A 126 -12.46 6.13 -3.52
N ARG A 127 -11.20 6.10 -3.07
CA ARG A 127 -10.82 5.62 -1.74
C ARG A 127 -11.36 6.54 -0.65
N PHE A 128 -11.29 7.86 -0.84
CA PHE A 128 -11.81 8.84 0.09
C PHE A 128 -13.33 8.70 0.23
N ILE A 129 -14.06 8.63 -0.89
CA ILE A 129 -15.51 8.39 -0.90
C ILE A 129 -15.88 7.17 -0.06
N ARG A 130 -15.21 6.04 -0.31
CA ARG A 130 -15.45 4.79 0.42
C ARG A 130 -15.16 4.88 1.93
N LYS A 131 -14.17 5.68 2.34
CA LYS A 131 -13.74 5.81 3.75
C LYS A 131 -14.60 6.78 4.55
N HIS A 132 -15.25 7.73 3.89
CA HIS A 132 -16.05 8.77 4.54
C HIS A 132 -17.51 8.67 4.11
N PRO A 133 -18.21 7.56 4.41
CA PRO A 133 -19.57 7.35 3.92
C PRO A 133 -20.56 8.42 4.39
N GLY A 134 -20.33 9.04 5.55
CA GLY A 134 -21.15 10.17 6.02
C GLY A 134 -21.01 11.46 5.20
N LEU A 135 -19.94 11.60 4.40
CA LEU A 135 -19.78 12.72 3.45
C LEU A 135 -20.38 12.41 2.08
N PHE A 136 -20.62 11.13 1.78
CA PHE A 136 -21.16 10.66 0.50
C PHE A 136 -22.31 9.66 0.72
N PRO A 137 -23.37 10.05 1.45
CA PRO A 137 -24.39 9.11 1.88
C PRO A 137 -25.19 8.54 0.71
N THR A 138 -25.51 9.37 -0.30
CA THR A 138 -26.38 8.97 -1.42
C THR A 138 -25.73 7.87 -2.26
N ILE A 139 -24.46 8.05 -2.65
CA ILE A 139 -23.74 7.05 -3.44
C ILE A 139 -23.47 5.78 -2.64
N ILE A 140 -23.20 5.89 -1.34
CA ILE A 140 -22.94 4.72 -0.50
C ILE A 140 -24.20 3.89 -0.26
N GLU A 141 -25.35 4.53 -0.09
CA GLU A 141 -26.64 3.86 0.00
C GLU A 141 -26.97 3.15 -1.32
N LEU A 142 -26.87 3.86 -2.45
CA LEU A 142 -27.12 3.28 -3.77
C LEU A 142 -26.22 2.06 -4.04
N LEU A 143 -24.92 2.17 -3.77
CA LEU A 143 -23.98 1.05 -3.94
C LEU A 143 -24.26 -0.10 -2.97
N SER A 144 -24.74 0.19 -1.75
CA SER A 144 -25.12 -0.84 -0.78
C SER A 144 -26.32 -1.64 -1.28
N ASN A 145 -27.35 -0.96 -1.78
CA ASN A 145 -28.55 -1.59 -2.33
C ASN A 145 -28.19 -2.42 -3.58
N LEU A 146 -27.35 -1.89 -4.46
CA LEU A 146 -26.90 -2.58 -5.68
C LEU A 146 -26.23 -3.94 -5.39
N VAL A 147 -25.50 -4.06 -4.27
CA VAL A 147 -24.77 -5.29 -3.94
C VAL A 147 -25.46 -6.16 -2.90
N GLN A 148 -26.57 -5.71 -2.30
CA GLN A 148 -27.17 -6.32 -1.12
C GLN A 148 -27.51 -7.79 -1.30
N ASP A 149 -28.06 -8.16 -2.45
CA ASP A 149 -28.52 -9.53 -2.75
C ASP A 149 -27.60 -10.26 -3.74
N VAL A 150 -26.51 -9.61 -4.16
CA VAL A 150 -25.58 -10.19 -5.13
C VAL A 150 -24.77 -11.30 -4.45
N LYS A 151 -24.76 -12.48 -5.07
CA LYS A 151 -23.91 -13.62 -4.66
C LYS A 151 -22.46 -13.33 -5.05
N ILE A 152 -21.54 -13.56 -4.13
CA ILE A 152 -20.10 -13.54 -4.41
C ILE A 152 -19.61 -14.99 -4.46
N GLU A 153 -19.08 -15.39 -5.60
CA GLU A 153 -18.47 -16.71 -5.79
C GLU A 153 -17.05 -16.68 -5.23
N THR A 154 -16.73 -17.62 -4.33
CA THR A 154 -15.38 -17.83 -3.81
C THR A 154 -14.78 -19.04 -4.52
N ILE A 155 -13.64 -18.86 -5.18
CA ILE A 155 -13.02 -19.89 -6.01
C ILE A 155 -11.58 -20.11 -5.53
N HIS A 156 -11.21 -21.35 -5.19
CA HIS A 156 -9.81 -21.67 -4.90
C HIS A 156 -9.04 -21.87 -6.22
N VAL A 157 -8.01 -21.07 -6.45
CA VAL A 157 -7.28 -21.00 -7.74
C VAL A 157 -5.78 -21.23 -7.63
N GLY A 158 -5.25 -21.37 -6.42
CA GLY A 158 -3.81 -21.54 -6.22
C GLY A 158 -3.46 -21.90 -4.78
N LYS A 159 -2.17 -22.08 -4.51
CA LYS A 159 -1.69 -22.41 -3.17
C LYS A 159 -1.85 -21.22 -2.21
N THR A 160 -2.02 -21.54 -0.94
CA THR A 160 -1.87 -20.58 0.17
C THR A 160 -0.39 -20.43 0.49
N PHE A 161 0.07 -19.21 0.71
CA PHE A 161 1.46 -18.90 1.00
C PHE A 161 1.61 -18.23 2.35
N GLU A 162 2.65 -18.65 3.07
CA GLU A 162 3.13 -17.92 4.22
C GLU A 162 4.09 -16.79 3.81
N TYR A 163 4.28 -15.85 4.74
CA TYR A 163 5.24 -14.77 4.56
C TYR A 163 6.60 -15.34 4.92
N HIS A 164 7.65 -14.86 4.24
CA HIS A 164 9.00 -15.15 4.68
C HIS A 164 9.25 -14.59 6.10
N SER A 165 10.10 -15.23 6.89
CA SER A 165 10.43 -14.78 8.27
C SER A 165 10.88 -13.32 8.31
N THR A 166 11.68 -12.89 7.32
CA THR A 166 12.10 -11.48 7.19
C THR A 166 10.95 -10.48 7.00
N VAL A 167 9.80 -10.93 6.48
CA VAL A 167 8.60 -10.08 6.37
C VAL A 167 7.86 -10.05 7.70
N LEU A 168 7.68 -11.20 8.35
CA LEU A 168 6.96 -11.32 9.63
C LEU A 168 7.70 -10.62 10.77
N ASN A 169 8.98 -10.94 10.96
CA ASN A 169 9.79 -10.46 12.09
C ASN A 169 10.02 -8.95 12.04
N ARG A 170 9.76 -8.31 10.91
CA ARG A 170 9.96 -6.86 10.69
C ARG A 170 8.66 -6.11 10.39
N HIS A 171 7.52 -6.81 10.40
CA HIS A 171 6.22 -6.25 10.06
C HIS A 171 6.20 -5.57 8.68
N TYR A 172 6.74 -6.25 7.66
CA TYR A 172 6.83 -5.73 6.29
C TYR A 172 5.66 -6.15 5.37
N GLU A 173 4.52 -6.53 5.93
CA GLU A 173 3.38 -7.08 5.19
C GLU A 173 2.83 -6.08 4.16
N ASP A 174 2.73 -4.79 4.51
CA ASP A 174 2.29 -3.70 3.61
C ASP A 174 3.25 -3.50 2.41
N PHE A 175 4.55 -3.73 2.63
CA PHE A 175 5.58 -3.62 1.60
C PHE A 175 5.55 -4.82 0.67
N HIS A 176 5.54 -6.03 1.25
CA HIS A 176 5.41 -7.27 0.50
C HIS A 176 4.13 -7.27 -0.33
N SER A 177 3.04 -6.77 0.24
CA SER A 177 1.78 -6.52 -0.46
C SER A 177 1.94 -5.62 -1.68
N SER A 178 2.61 -4.48 -1.52
CA SER A 178 2.84 -3.54 -2.62
C SER A 178 3.74 -4.17 -3.70
N TYR A 179 4.78 -4.88 -3.29
CA TYR A 179 5.66 -5.65 -4.17
C TYR A 179 4.89 -6.68 -5.01
N LEU A 180 4.03 -7.51 -4.40
CA LEU A 180 3.26 -8.52 -5.13
C LEU A 180 2.33 -7.90 -6.18
N LYS A 181 1.74 -6.73 -5.89
CA LYS A 181 0.93 -6.02 -6.89
C LYS A 181 1.76 -5.61 -8.10
N TYR A 182 2.95 -5.07 -7.87
CA TYR A 182 3.86 -4.68 -8.96
C TYR A 182 4.37 -5.90 -9.73
N PHE A 183 4.63 -7.02 -9.05
CA PHE A 183 4.98 -8.29 -9.68
C PHE A 183 3.89 -8.79 -10.62
N ILE A 184 2.64 -8.85 -10.14
CA ILE A 184 1.46 -9.25 -10.94
C ILE A 184 1.26 -8.33 -12.13
N MET A 185 1.36 -7.00 -11.92
CA MET A 185 1.25 -6.04 -13.01
C MET A 185 2.33 -6.23 -14.07
N LYS A 186 3.59 -6.43 -13.66
CA LYS A 186 4.70 -6.66 -14.58
C LYS A 186 4.48 -7.92 -15.39
N HIS A 187 4.07 -9.01 -14.72
CA HIS A 187 3.80 -10.28 -15.39
C HIS A 187 2.70 -10.14 -16.43
N LEU A 188 1.56 -9.54 -16.08
CA LEU A 188 0.45 -9.31 -17.00
C LEU A 188 0.84 -8.36 -18.13
N ALA A 189 1.63 -7.33 -17.86
CA ALA A 189 2.10 -6.40 -18.90
C ALA A 189 2.95 -7.12 -19.95
N THR A 190 3.85 -8.01 -19.53
CA THR A 190 4.62 -8.85 -20.46
C THR A 190 3.72 -9.84 -21.20
N LYS A 191 2.77 -10.51 -20.52
CA LYS A 191 1.85 -11.49 -21.14
C LYS A 191 0.99 -10.87 -22.24
N TYR A 192 0.49 -9.66 -22.03
CA TYR A 192 -0.45 -9.00 -22.95
C TYR A 192 0.20 -7.90 -23.81
N ASP A 193 1.53 -7.80 -23.84
CA ASP A 193 2.31 -6.75 -24.52
C ASP A 193 1.81 -5.32 -24.23
N VAL A 194 1.52 -5.05 -22.96
CA VAL A 194 1.02 -3.74 -22.51
C VAL A 194 2.18 -2.86 -22.07
N LYS A 195 2.25 -1.64 -22.60
CA LYS A 195 3.21 -0.63 -22.12
C LYS A 195 2.91 -0.26 -20.68
N LEU A 196 3.81 -0.66 -19.78
CA LEU A 196 3.69 -0.38 -18.35
C LEU A 196 4.10 1.06 -18.02
N ARG A 197 3.37 1.68 -17.09
CA ARG A 197 3.68 3.01 -16.55
C ARG A 197 3.34 3.05 -15.06
N ASP A 198 4.20 3.66 -14.25
CA ASP A 198 3.89 3.98 -12.86
C ASP A 198 4.04 5.48 -12.61
N TYR A 199 2.91 6.20 -12.66
CA TYR A 199 2.86 7.63 -12.43
C TYR A 199 3.42 8.03 -11.05
N ARG A 200 3.39 7.12 -10.05
CA ARG A 200 3.90 7.39 -8.71
C ARG A 200 5.41 7.45 -8.72
N ALA A 201 6.05 6.45 -9.36
CA ALA A 201 7.50 6.44 -9.56
C ALA A 201 7.96 7.68 -10.34
N GLU A 202 7.27 8.01 -11.44
CA GLU A 202 7.55 9.23 -12.21
C GLU A 202 7.42 10.49 -11.35
N HIS A 203 6.36 10.60 -10.55
CA HIS A 203 6.08 11.78 -9.74
C HIS A 203 7.09 12.02 -8.63
N ILE A 204 7.46 10.99 -7.86
CA ILE A 204 8.40 11.13 -6.74
C ILE A 204 9.85 11.34 -7.19
N VAL A 205 10.16 10.99 -8.44
CA VAL A 205 11.45 11.29 -9.07
C VAL A 205 11.46 12.73 -9.59
N ALA A 206 10.38 13.18 -10.23
CA ALA A 206 10.27 14.52 -10.78
C ALA A 206 10.15 15.61 -9.70
N HIS A 207 9.45 15.35 -8.60
CA HIS A 207 9.16 16.33 -7.54
C HIS A 207 9.71 15.85 -6.19
N ALA A 208 11.00 15.49 -6.19
CA ALA A 208 11.61 14.77 -5.09
C ALA A 208 11.59 15.56 -3.76
N GLU A 209 11.56 16.90 -3.81
CA GLU A 209 11.60 17.78 -2.64
C GLU A 209 10.44 17.52 -1.66
N GLY A 210 9.28 17.09 -2.19
CA GLY A 210 8.09 16.76 -1.41
C GLY A 210 8.12 15.38 -0.75
N TYR A 211 9.19 14.59 -0.93
CA TYR A 211 9.24 13.18 -0.58
C TYR A 211 10.56 12.78 0.08
N GLN A 212 10.61 11.55 0.61
CA GLN A 212 11.84 10.96 1.15
C GLN A 212 12.98 10.89 0.12
N THR A 213 12.64 10.82 -1.18
CA THR A 213 13.61 10.84 -2.29
C THR A 213 14.39 12.16 -2.39
N GLY A 214 13.82 13.28 -1.93
CA GLY A 214 14.52 14.57 -1.89
C GLY A 214 15.62 14.63 -0.83
N ARG A 215 15.44 13.89 0.27
CA ARG A 215 16.42 13.75 1.35
C ARG A 215 17.38 12.58 1.14
N LYS A 216 17.11 11.70 0.18
CA LYS A 216 17.86 10.47 -0.10
C LYS A 216 18.18 10.35 -1.60
N PRO A 217 19.25 11.01 -2.09
CA PRO A 217 19.63 11.00 -3.50
C PRO A 217 19.85 9.58 -4.07
N ALA A 218 20.49 8.70 -3.28
CA ALA A 218 20.70 7.30 -3.67
C ALA A 218 19.37 6.55 -3.91
N LEU A 219 18.36 6.77 -3.07
CA LEU A 219 17.03 6.20 -3.25
C LEU A 219 16.35 6.72 -4.52
N LYS A 220 16.46 8.04 -4.78
CA LYS A 220 15.94 8.65 -6.02
C LYS A 220 16.60 8.03 -7.26
N ALA A 221 17.93 7.90 -7.25
CA ALA A 221 18.70 7.30 -8.33
C ALA A 221 18.32 5.82 -8.54
N ALA A 222 18.21 5.04 -7.47
CA ALA A 222 17.80 3.64 -7.52
C ALA A 222 16.40 3.47 -8.12
N ILE A 223 15.41 4.23 -7.65
CA ILE A 223 14.04 4.20 -8.21
C ILE A 223 14.07 4.56 -9.69
N LYS A 224 14.83 5.60 -10.09
CA LYS A 224 14.96 5.99 -11.50
C LYS A 224 15.58 4.88 -12.36
N LYS A 225 16.68 4.24 -11.92
CA LYS A 225 17.36 3.13 -12.62
C LYS A 225 16.40 1.94 -12.77
N HIS A 226 15.87 1.44 -11.66
CA HIS A 226 15.03 0.24 -11.65
C HIS A 226 13.66 0.44 -12.31
N TYR A 227 13.14 1.67 -12.35
CA TYR A 227 11.92 1.99 -13.10
C TYR A 227 12.09 1.74 -14.60
N GLN A 228 13.24 2.06 -15.18
CA GLN A 228 13.52 1.78 -16.60
C GLN A 228 13.51 0.27 -16.89
N THR A 229 14.13 -0.53 -16.03
CA THR A 229 14.10 -1.99 -16.12
C THR A 229 12.68 -2.55 -15.97
N PHE A 230 11.87 -1.97 -15.08
CA PHE A 230 10.49 -2.38 -14.81
C PHE A 230 9.56 -2.14 -16.01
N ILE A 231 9.63 -0.96 -16.63
CA ILE A 231 8.77 -0.61 -17.78
C ILE A 231 9.24 -1.23 -19.11
N ASN A 232 10.47 -1.73 -19.18
CA ASN A 232 11.00 -2.40 -20.36
C ASN A 232 10.17 -3.66 -20.67
N LYS A 233 9.55 -3.73 -21.86
CA LYS A 233 8.66 -4.84 -22.24
C LYS A 233 9.37 -6.19 -22.42
N GLN A 234 10.68 -6.19 -22.70
CA GLN A 234 11.48 -7.40 -22.89
C GLN A 234 11.88 -8.09 -21.57
N THR A 235 11.77 -7.41 -20.43
CA THR A 235 12.09 -8.02 -19.12
C THR A 235 10.89 -8.80 -18.59
N LYS A 236 11.10 -9.98 -18.00
CA LYS A 236 10.05 -10.76 -17.33
C LYS A 236 10.06 -10.50 -15.83
N ALA A 237 8.89 -10.59 -15.18
CA ALA A 237 8.74 -10.26 -13.77
C ALA A 237 9.68 -11.06 -12.85
N ILE A 238 9.86 -12.36 -13.13
CA ILE A 238 10.69 -13.26 -12.33
C ILE A 238 12.18 -12.89 -12.38
N ASP A 239 12.66 -12.40 -13.53
CA ASP A 239 14.07 -12.07 -13.76
C ASP A 239 14.48 -10.74 -13.11
N ILE A 240 13.50 -9.87 -12.81
CA ILE A 240 13.76 -8.51 -12.28
C ILE A 240 13.15 -8.30 -10.89
N ASN A 241 13.05 -9.36 -10.09
CA ASN A 241 12.47 -9.34 -8.74
C ASN A 241 13.00 -8.19 -7.87
N TYR A 242 14.31 -7.97 -7.86
CA TYR A 242 14.93 -6.87 -7.12
C TYR A 242 14.46 -5.49 -7.61
N SER A 243 14.45 -5.27 -8.94
CA SER A 243 13.96 -4.02 -9.53
C SER A 243 12.51 -3.76 -9.16
N ILE A 244 11.66 -4.80 -9.16
CA ILE A 244 10.25 -4.69 -8.75
C ILE A 244 10.13 -4.27 -7.29
N LYS A 245 10.95 -4.82 -6.38
CA LYS A 245 10.98 -4.41 -4.97
C LYS A 245 11.29 -2.91 -4.84
N ILE A 246 12.35 -2.43 -5.50
CA ILE A 246 12.74 -1.01 -5.46
C ILE A 246 11.64 -0.11 -6.02
N VAL A 247 11.11 -0.42 -7.20
CA VAL A 247 10.07 0.39 -7.83
C VAL A 247 8.78 0.40 -7.00
N SER A 248 8.43 -0.72 -6.35
CA SER A 248 7.24 -0.81 -5.49
C SER A 248 7.29 0.11 -4.27
N LEU A 249 8.48 0.54 -3.82
CA LEU A 249 8.63 1.55 -2.77
C LEU A 249 7.98 2.88 -3.17
N SER A 250 7.88 3.16 -4.47
CA SER A 250 7.27 4.39 -4.99
C SER A 250 5.83 4.57 -4.49
N TYR A 251 5.07 3.47 -4.36
CA TYR A 251 3.71 3.51 -3.82
C TYR A 251 3.66 4.06 -2.39
N LEU A 252 4.64 3.73 -1.57
CA LEU A 252 4.68 4.10 -0.15
C LEU A 252 5.25 5.50 0.03
N ILE A 253 6.32 5.82 -0.71
CA ILE A 253 6.93 7.15 -0.72
C ILE A 253 5.91 8.19 -1.18
N TYR A 254 5.18 7.92 -2.26
CA TYR A 254 4.13 8.81 -2.77
C TYR A 254 3.05 9.10 -1.72
N ARG A 255 2.75 8.11 -0.87
CA ARG A 255 1.80 8.23 0.25
C ARG A 255 2.45 8.70 1.56
N GLN A 256 3.70 9.17 1.50
CA GLN A 256 4.48 9.63 2.66
C GLN A 256 4.53 8.61 3.80
N ARG A 257 4.54 7.31 3.45
CA ARG A 257 4.68 6.23 4.41
C ARG A 257 6.14 5.89 4.61
N TRP A 258 6.44 5.31 5.77
CA TRP A 258 7.74 4.71 6.05
C TRP A 258 8.11 3.66 4.97
N ILE A 259 9.41 3.47 4.73
CA ILE A 259 9.95 2.47 3.79
C ILE A 259 10.88 1.50 4.53
N PRO A 260 11.02 0.25 4.09
CA PRO A 260 11.85 -0.74 4.76
C PRO A 260 13.30 -0.29 4.78
N GLY A 261 13.93 -0.37 5.96
CA GLY A 261 15.36 -0.10 6.12
C GLY A 261 16.24 -1.27 5.66
N LYS A 262 15.69 -2.48 5.55
CA LYS A 262 16.41 -3.67 5.06
C LYS A 262 15.58 -4.40 4.01
N GLN A 263 16.26 -5.21 3.19
CA GLN A 263 15.63 -6.07 2.21
C GLN A 263 14.74 -7.13 2.88
N PHE A 264 13.65 -7.49 2.20
CA PHE A 264 12.86 -8.68 2.52
C PHE A 264 12.93 -9.70 1.39
N TYR A 265 12.68 -10.96 1.74
CA TYR A 265 12.67 -12.07 0.79
C TYR A 265 11.25 -12.55 0.49
N THR A 266 11.10 -13.14 -0.69
CA THR A 266 9.89 -13.81 -1.14
C THR A 266 10.34 -15.11 -1.78
N ARG A 267 9.69 -16.23 -1.43
CA ARG A 267 10.02 -17.56 -1.98
C ARG A 267 9.69 -17.60 -3.48
N SER A 268 10.62 -18.04 -4.31
CA SER A 268 10.45 -18.11 -5.78
C SER A 268 9.28 -19.00 -6.19
N GLU A 269 9.05 -20.10 -5.47
CA GLU A 269 7.92 -21.00 -5.69
C GLU A 269 6.55 -20.31 -5.57
N ASN A 270 6.42 -19.35 -4.66
CA ASN A 270 5.20 -18.56 -4.50
C ASN A 270 4.97 -17.70 -5.75
N LEU A 271 6.04 -17.08 -6.28
CA LEU A 271 5.99 -16.25 -7.48
C LEU A 271 5.62 -17.07 -8.72
N LEU A 272 6.23 -18.24 -8.89
CA LEU A 272 5.93 -19.16 -9.99
C LEU A 272 4.48 -19.65 -9.93
N SER A 273 3.97 -19.95 -8.73
CA SER A 273 2.58 -20.36 -8.53
C SER A 273 1.59 -19.24 -8.88
N ILE A 274 1.92 -17.99 -8.54
CA ILE A 274 1.14 -16.81 -8.96
C ILE A 274 1.17 -16.65 -10.49
N MET A 275 2.34 -16.75 -11.12
CA MET A 275 2.47 -16.66 -12.58
C MET A 275 1.63 -17.72 -13.29
N LYS A 276 1.72 -18.99 -12.85
CA LYS A 276 0.94 -20.11 -13.41
C LYS A 276 -0.56 -19.80 -13.40
N TYR A 277 -1.07 -19.25 -12.30
CA TYR A 277 -2.46 -18.83 -12.22
C TYR A 277 -2.78 -17.68 -13.20
N LEU A 278 -1.97 -16.63 -13.26
CA LEU A 278 -2.17 -15.50 -14.18
C LEU A 278 -2.08 -15.92 -15.66
N ASP A 279 -1.25 -16.91 -15.98
CA ASP A 279 -1.12 -17.48 -17.31
C ASP A 279 -2.36 -18.28 -17.71
N SER A 280 -3.00 -18.94 -16.74
CA SER A 280 -4.27 -19.66 -16.95
C SER A 280 -5.50 -18.77 -17.18
N LEU A 281 -5.39 -17.45 -16.99
CA LEU A 281 -6.50 -16.53 -17.20
C LEU A 281 -6.98 -16.55 -18.67
N PRO A 282 -8.29 -16.70 -18.93
CA PRO A 282 -8.84 -16.94 -20.28
C PRO A 282 -9.05 -15.66 -21.10
N TYR A 283 -8.38 -14.57 -20.73
CA TYR A 283 -8.58 -13.26 -21.35
C TYR A 283 -7.59 -13.04 -22.48
N ASN A 284 -7.98 -12.25 -23.49
CA ASN A 284 -7.16 -12.00 -24.67
C ASN A 284 -6.41 -10.66 -24.60
N LYS A 285 -7.01 -9.66 -23.95
CA LYS A 285 -6.41 -8.32 -23.80
C LYS A 285 -6.53 -7.81 -22.37
N ALA A 286 -5.56 -6.97 -21.99
CA ALA A 286 -5.54 -6.31 -20.70
C ALA A 286 -5.25 -4.81 -20.86
N GLU A 287 -5.96 -3.98 -20.10
CA GLU A 287 -5.53 -2.62 -19.79
C GLU A 287 -5.01 -2.59 -18.36
N ILE A 288 -3.78 -2.11 -18.15
CA ILE A 288 -3.14 -2.09 -16.83
C ILE A 288 -2.97 -0.64 -16.39
N TYR A 289 -3.62 -0.28 -15.27
CA TYR A 289 -3.64 1.08 -14.74
C TYR A 289 -4.09 2.14 -15.75
N PRO A 290 -5.27 1.97 -16.36
CA PRO A 290 -5.84 3.04 -17.18
C PRO A 290 -6.04 4.30 -16.33
N GLU A 291 -5.75 5.46 -16.93
CA GLU A 291 -6.17 6.73 -16.35
C GLU A 291 -7.70 6.80 -16.43
N LEU A 292 -8.33 6.72 -15.27
CA LEU A 292 -9.79 6.69 -15.10
C LEU A 292 -10.27 7.85 -14.23
N ASN A 293 -9.54 8.96 -14.18
CA ASN A 293 -10.07 10.16 -13.52
C ASN A 293 -11.32 10.63 -14.28
N CYS A 294 -12.36 11.00 -13.55
CA CYS A 294 -13.56 11.61 -14.12
C CYS A 294 -13.92 12.89 -13.36
N GLU A 295 -14.95 13.59 -13.82
CA GLU A 295 -15.41 14.85 -13.24
C GLU A 295 -15.83 14.75 -11.76
N TYR A 296 -16.17 13.54 -11.27
CA TYR A 296 -16.66 13.33 -9.91
C TYR A 296 -15.60 12.83 -8.93
N PHE A 297 -14.62 12.06 -9.41
CA PHE A 297 -13.59 11.49 -8.55
C PHE A 297 -12.30 11.15 -9.29
N GLN A 298 -11.20 11.11 -8.52
CA GLN A 298 -9.94 10.55 -8.95
C GLN A 298 -9.92 9.05 -8.71
N THR A 299 -9.44 8.30 -9.69
CA THR A 299 -9.14 6.89 -9.50
C THR A 299 -7.89 6.50 -10.26
N VAL A 300 -7.10 5.66 -9.60
CA VAL A 300 -6.10 4.85 -10.27
C VAL A 300 -6.82 3.61 -10.75
N GLY A 301 -6.99 3.49 -12.07
CA GLY A 301 -7.54 2.29 -12.68
C GLY A 301 -6.76 1.05 -12.24
N ILE A 302 -7.38 -0.12 -12.32
CA ILE A 302 -6.74 -1.38 -11.96
C ILE A 302 -6.45 -2.15 -13.26
N ILE A 303 -6.70 -3.46 -13.30
CA ILE A 303 -6.53 -4.27 -14.51
C ILE A 303 -7.93 -4.47 -15.07
N THR A 304 -8.11 -4.17 -16.36
CA THR A 304 -9.35 -4.46 -17.09
C THR A 304 -9.07 -5.50 -18.16
N PHE A 305 -9.77 -6.62 -18.13
CA PHE A 305 -9.65 -7.65 -19.16
C PHE A 305 -10.82 -7.60 -20.13
N ASP A 306 -10.51 -7.70 -21.42
CA ASP A 306 -11.47 -7.79 -22.53
C ASP A 306 -12.58 -6.70 -22.53
N ASP A 307 -12.32 -5.54 -21.92
CA ASP A 307 -13.28 -4.47 -21.62
C ASP A 307 -14.52 -4.93 -20.81
N LYS A 308 -14.45 -6.10 -20.17
CA LYS A 308 -15.59 -6.80 -19.54
C LYS A 308 -15.37 -7.14 -18.09
N VAL A 309 -14.12 -7.22 -17.64
CA VAL A 309 -13.78 -7.68 -16.29
C VAL A 309 -12.89 -6.69 -15.59
N HIS A 310 -13.31 -6.24 -14.42
CA HIS A 310 -12.46 -5.49 -13.50
C HIS A 310 -11.73 -6.48 -12.59
N PHE A 311 -10.40 -6.47 -12.62
CA PHE A 311 -9.57 -7.38 -11.85
C PHE A 311 -8.72 -6.60 -10.84
N GLU A 312 -8.91 -6.89 -9.55
CA GLU A 312 -8.16 -6.29 -8.46
C GLU A 312 -7.36 -7.32 -7.66
N THR A 313 -6.11 -7.01 -7.39
CA THR A 313 -5.29 -7.79 -6.46
C THR A 313 -5.37 -7.24 -5.03
N LYS A 314 -5.74 -8.10 -4.07
CA LYS A 314 -5.66 -7.85 -2.63
C LYS A 314 -4.79 -8.90 -1.96
N VAL A 315 -3.80 -8.45 -1.20
CA VAL A 315 -2.64 -9.25 -0.75
C VAL A 315 -2.63 -9.40 0.78
N SER A 316 -3.82 -9.45 1.38
CA SER A 316 -3.97 -9.58 2.83
C SER A 316 -4.10 -11.05 3.20
N LYS A 317 -3.28 -11.52 4.16
CA LYS A 317 -3.46 -12.85 4.78
C LYS A 317 -4.79 -12.99 5.52
N TYR A 318 -5.35 -11.90 6.02
CA TYR A 318 -6.66 -11.94 6.66
C TYR A 318 -7.72 -12.27 5.62
N CYS A 319 -8.20 -13.51 5.71
CA CYS A 319 -9.30 -14.03 4.93
C CYS A 319 -10.49 -13.08 4.98
N LEU A 320 -11.19 -13.07 3.85
CA LEU A 320 -12.51 -12.49 3.69
C LEU A 320 -13.60 -13.52 3.99
N LEU A 321 -13.24 -14.56 4.76
CA LEU A 321 -13.96 -15.82 4.91
C LEU A 321 -14.54 -16.00 6.32
N ASP A 322 -14.58 -14.97 7.16
CA ASP A 322 -15.49 -15.05 8.31
C ASP A 322 -16.92 -15.00 7.74
N GLU A 323 -17.67 -16.09 7.89
CA GLU A 323 -19.00 -16.26 7.33
C GLU A 323 -20.08 -15.45 8.06
N SER A 324 -19.70 -14.76 9.14
CA SER A 324 -20.62 -13.88 9.86
C SER A 324 -21.28 -12.88 8.90
N VAL A 325 -22.57 -12.61 9.12
CA VAL A 325 -23.37 -11.66 8.31
C VAL A 325 -22.69 -10.28 8.24
N LYS A 326 -22.05 -9.86 9.35
CA LYS A 326 -21.25 -8.63 9.42
C LYS A 326 -20.05 -8.66 8.48
N THR A 327 -19.35 -9.78 8.38
CA THR A 327 -18.21 -9.92 7.48
C THR A 327 -18.64 -10.00 6.01
N LYS A 328 -19.75 -10.69 5.68
CA LYS A 328 -20.33 -10.69 4.32
C LYS A 328 -20.69 -9.29 3.83
N TYR A 329 -21.35 -8.47 4.65
CA TYR A 329 -21.68 -7.08 4.30
C TYR A 329 -20.43 -6.20 4.17
N LYS A 330 -19.48 -6.30 5.13
CA LYS A 330 -18.17 -5.64 5.06
C LYS A 330 -17.40 -6.05 3.80
N TYR A 331 -17.64 -7.26 3.31
CA TYR A 331 -17.00 -7.80 2.14
C TYR A 331 -17.53 -7.20 0.84
N LYS A 332 -18.85 -7.13 0.71
CA LYS A 332 -19.52 -6.47 -0.43
C LYS A 332 -19.05 -5.02 -0.62
N LYS A 333 -18.81 -4.29 0.47
CA LYS A 333 -18.23 -2.93 0.43
C LYS A 333 -16.85 -2.84 -0.23
N LYS A 334 -16.11 -3.95 -0.33
CA LYS A 334 -14.83 -3.95 -1.06
C LYS A 334 -15.01 -3.75 -2.56
N PHE A 335 -16.18 -4.11 -3.11
CA PHE A 335 -16.50 -3.92 -4.52
C PHE A 335 -16.98 -2.52 -4.87
N PHE A 336 -17.29 -1.66 -3.89
CA PHE A 336 -17.73 -0.27 -4.16
C PHE A 336 -16.72 0.50 -5.02
N GLN A 337 -15.44 0.36 -4.68
CA GLN A 337 -14.38 0.99 -5.45
C GLN A 337 -14.34 0.44 -6.89
N SER A 338 -14.50 -0.87 -7.07
CA SER A 338 -14.54 -1.51 -8.39
C SER A 338 -15.74 -1.08 -9.22
N ILE A 339 -16.92 -0.89 -8.60
CA ILE A 339 -18.11 -0.38 -9.28
C ILE A 339 -17.90 1.08 -9.72
N LEU A 340 -17.34 1.93 -8.85
CA LEU A 340 -16.96 3.30 -9.23
C LEU A 340 -15.92 3.31 -10.36
N HIS A 341 -14.97 2.38 -10.36
CA HIS A 341 -14.03 2.24 -11.47
C HIS A 341 -14.73 1.85 -12.78
N SER A 342 -15.72 0.95 -12.72
CA SER A 342 -16.55 0.60 -13.87
C SER A 342 -17.34 1.80 -14.40
N PHE A 343 -17.92 2.63 -13.51
CA PHE A 343 -18.57 3.87 -13.90
C PHE A 343 -17.60 4.83 -14.62
N SER A 344 -16.39 5.01 -14.10
CA SER A 344 -15.41 5.86 -14.78
C SER A 344 -14.93 5.28 -16.12
N TYR A 345 -14.75 3.96 -16.18
CA TYR A 345 -14.45 3.27 -17.44
C TYR A 345 -15.56 3.49 -18.47
N TYR A 346 -16.82 3.43 -18.04
CA TYR A 346 -17.98 3.74 -18.87
C TYR A 346 -17.98 5.20 -19.35
N LYS A 347 -17.72 6.19 -18.48
CA LYS A 347 -17.63 7.60 -18.91
C LYS A 347 -16.55 7.83 -19.96
N ARG A 348 -15.44 7.08 -19.87
CA ARG A 348 -14.32 7.17 -20.84
C ARG A 348 -14.60 6.44 -22.16
N THR A 349 -15.29 5.30 -22.13
CA THR A 349 -15.33 4.36 -23.27
C THR A 349 -16.73 4.02 -23.79
N GLY A 350 -17.79 4.35 -23.05
CA GLY A 350 -19.16 3.91 -23.29
C GLY A 350 -19.45 2.44 -22.93
N LYS A 351 -18.45 1.67 -22.46
CA LYS A 351 -18.60 0.24 -22.16
C LYS A 351 -18.87 -0.02 -20.68
N LYS A 352 -19.82 -0.90 -20.37
CA LYS A 352 -20.15 -1.31 -19.00
C LYS A 352 -19.32 -2.54 -18.58
N ILE A 353 -18.60 -2.44 -17.46
CA ILE A 353 -17.95 -3.59 -16.82
C ILE A 353 -18.87 -4.11 -15.71
N LEU A 354 -19.30 -5.37 -15.84
CA LEU A 354 -20.28 -5.98 -14.93
C LEU A 354 -19.71 -7.16 -14.13
N LYS A 355 -18.52 -7.65 -14.48
CA LYS A 355 -17.81 -8.71 -13.74
C LYS A 355 -16.64 -8.09 -12.97
N PHE A 356 -16.62 -8.32 -11.66
CA PHE A 356 -15.61 -7.81 -10.76
C PHE A 356 -14.93 -9.00 -10.07
N VAL A 357 -13.60 -9.03 -10.15
CA VAL A 357 -12.78 -10.10 -9.59
C VAL A 357 -11.80 -9.49 -8.60
N ILE A 358 -11.78 -10.03 -7.39
CA ILE A 358 -10.75 -9.75 -6.40
C ILE A 358 -9.91 -11.01 -6.24
N TYR A 359 -8.66 -10.96 -6.70
CA TYR A 359 -7.68 -12.03 -6.53
C TYR A 359 -6.84 -11.80 -5.28
N ASN A 360 -6.76 -12.82 -4.43
CA ASN A 360 -5.84 -12.86 -3.31
C ASN A 360 -4.72 -13.89 -3.52
N PRO A 361 -3.53 -13.47 -3.98
CA PRO A 361 -2.44 -14.39 -4.27
C PRO A 361 -1.91 -15.08 -3.02
N LEU A 362 -2.00 -14.48 -1.83
CA LEU A 362 -1.47 -15.11 -0.61
C LEU A 362 -2.35 -16.25 -0.12
N LEU A 363 -3.65 -16.18 -0.36
CA LEU A 363 -4.59 -17.24 0.02
C LEU A 363 -4.91 -18.19 -1.13
N GLY A 364 -4.53 -17.85 -2.35
CA GLY A 364 -4.88 -18.62 -3.54
C GLY A 364 -6.38 -18.58 -3.84
N TYR A 365 -7.07 -17.48 -3.53
CA TYR A 365 -8.52 -17.34 -3.75
C TYR A 365 -8.92 -16.22 -4.71
N GLU A 366 -9.83 -16.61 -5.58
CA GLU A 366 -10.87 -15.90 -6.32
C GLU A 366 -12.03 -15.37 -5.51
N TYR A 367 -12.42 -14.11 -5.68
CA TYR A 367 -13.76 -13.67 -5.34
C TYR A 367 -14.40 -12.93 -6.49
N VAL A 368 -15.49 -13.48 -7.01
CA VAL A 368 -16.14 -13.00 -8.23
C VAL A 368 -17.53 -12.49 -7.91
N MET A 369 -17.78 -11.24 -8.28
CA MET A 369 -19.10 -10.60 -8.23
C MET A 369 -19.52 -10.28 -9.66
N LYS A 370 -20.72 -10.72 -10.06
CA LYS A 370 -21.32 -10.38 -11.36
C LYS A 370 -22.62 -9.63 -11.12
N LEU A 371 -22.78 -8.50 -11.80
CA LEU A 371 -24.03 -7.73 -11.82
C LEU A 371 -24.74 -7.97 -13.15
N ASN A 372 -26.06 -8.08 -13.14
CA ASN A 372 -26.83 -8.25 -14.37
C ASN A 372 -26.89 -6.95 -15.17
N ASP A 373 -27.08 -5.82 -14.47
CA ASP A 373 -27.01 -4.49 -15.02
C ASP A 373 -26.57 -3.49 -13.93
N ILE A 374 -26.16 -2.31 -14.36
CA ILE A 374 -25.89 -1.16 -13.50
C ILE A 374 -26.47 0.08 -14.19
N ASP A 375 -27.33 0.80 -13.48
CA ASP A 375 -27.80 2.10 -13.91
C ASP A 375 -26.74 3.17 -13.59
N PHE A 376 -25.92 3.48 -14.60
CA PHE A 376 -24.89 4.51 -14.47
C PHE A 376 -25.46 5.93 -14.43
N LYS A 377 -26.70 6.17 -14.87
CA LYS A 377 -27.34 7.49 -14.72
C LYS A 377 -27.67 7.74 -13.25
N LEU A 378 -28.24 6.75 -12.56
CA LEU A 378 -28.48 6.83 -11.12
C LEU A 378 -27.19 7.01 -10.31
N ILE A 379 -26.11 6.29 -10.67
CA ILE A 379 -24.79 6.49 -10.05
C ILE A 379 -24.29 7.91 -10.27
N GLU A 380 -24.43 8.45 -11.48
CA GLU A 380 -24.02 9.80 -11.81
C GLU A 380 -24.81 10.87 -11.03
N GLU A 381 -26.13 10.70 -10.90
CA GLU A 381 -26.99 11.58 -10.12
C GLU A 381 -26.62 11.57 -8.62
N ALA A 382 -26.41 10.38 -8.05
CA ALA A 382 -25.99 10.23 -6.67
C ALA A 382 -24.63 10.89 -6.40
N LEU A 383 -23.65 10.67 -7.28
CA LEU A 383 -22.34 11.32 -7.22
C LEU A 383 -22.45 12.84 -7.34
N ARG A 384 -23.23 13.34 -8.30
CA ARG A 384 -23.43 14.78 -8.49
C ARG A 384 -24.00 15.44 -7.24
N LYS A 385 -24.99 14.81 -6.60
CA LYS A 385 -25.59 15.28 -5.35
C LYS A 385 -24.55 15.34 -4.23
N ASP A 386 -23.87 14.22 -3.97
CA ASP A 386 -22.91 14.13 -2.87
C ASP A 386 -21.68 15.02 -3.07
N ILE A 387 -21.14 15.10 -4.30
CA ILE A 387 -19.99 15.97 -4.61
C ILE A 387 -20.37 17.45 -4.47
N THR A 388 -21.57 17.83 -4.92
CA THR A 388 -22.05 19.22 -4.75
C THR A 388 -22.20 19.56 -3.27
N ALA A 389 -22.77 18.66 -2.46
CA ALA A 389 -22.87 18.85 -1.01
C ALA A 389 -21.48 18.90 -0.34
N PHE A 390 -20.56 18.03 -0.74
CA PHE A 390 -19.19 17.97 -0.25
C PHE A 390 -18.44 19.28 -0.48
N GLN A 391 -18.61 19.91 -1.64
CA GLN A 391 -17.98 21.20 -1.96
C GLN A 391 -18.58 22.39 -1.24
N SER A 392 -19.89 22.38 -1.03
CA SER A 392 -20.57 23.42 -0.24
C SER A 392 -20.25 23.34 1.25
N ASN A 393 -19.60 22.26 1.72
CA ASN A 393 -19.33 22.04 3.12
C ASN A 393 -17.99 22.68 3.57
N LYS A 394 -17.99 23.35 4.73
CA LYS A 394 -16.79 24.00 5.32
C LYS A 394 -15.63 23.03 5.58
N PHE A 395 -15.85 21.71 5.53
CA PHE A 395 -14.83 20.68 5.65
C PHE A 395 -13.68 20.85 4.64
N CYS A 396 -13.94 21.45 3.48
CA CYS A 396 -12.96 21.72 2.43
C CYS A 396 -12.05 22.93 2.71
N ASN A 397 -12.35 23.77 3.72
CA ASN A 397 -11.63 25.02 3.98
C ASN A 397 -10.39 24.87 4.89
N SER A 398 -10.08 23.68 5.40
CA SER A 398 -8.85 23.47 6.20
C SER A 398 -7.73 22.89 5.34
N LYS A 399 -6.61 23.64 5.25
CA LYS A 399 -5.43 23.30 4.42
C LYS A 399 -4.84 21.91 4.71
N ASN A 400 -5.04 21.38 5.91
CA ASN A 400 -4.52 20.08 6.32
C ASN A 400 -5.31 18.88 5.75
N LYS A 401 -6.53 19.07 5.24
CA LYS A 401 -7.40 17.97 4.76
C LYS A 401 -7.33 17.70 3.25
N VAL A 402 -6.79 18.63 2.46
CA VAL A 402 -6.70 18.50 1.00
C VAL A 402 -5.91 17.26 0.56
N LYS A 403 -4.85 16.89 1.30
CA LYS A 403 -4.04 15.70 0.99
C LYS A 403 -4.81 14.38 1.18
N GLU A 404 -5.66 14.29 2.19
CA GLU A 404 -6.46 13.08 2.44
C GLU A 404 -7.59 12.93 1.42
N ILE A 405 -8.11 14.05 0.93
CA ILE A 405 -9.17 14.06 -0.08
C ILE A 405 -8.66 13.52 -1.42
N LEU A 406 -7.40 13.81 -1.77
CA LEU A 406 -6.78 13.41 -3.04
C LEU A 406 -6.16 12.00 -3.04
N TYR A 407 -5.81 11.40 -1.88
CA TYR A 407 -5.00 10.17 -1.78
C TYR A 407 -5.50 9.13 -0.76
#